data_AF-A0A1I0BHX3-F1
#
_entry.id   AF-A0A1I0BHX3-F1
#
_cell.length_a   1.000
_cell.length_b   1.000
_cell.length_c   1.000
_cell.angle_alpha   90.00
_cell.angle_beta   90.00
_cell.angle_gamma   90.00
#
_symmetry.space_group_name_H-M   'P 1'
#
loop_
_entity.id
_entity.type
_entity.pdbx_description
1 polymer ?
#
loop_
_entity_poly.entity_id
_entity_poly.type
_entity_poly.pdbx_seq_one_letter_code
_entity_poly.pdbx_strand_id
1 'polypeptide(L)'
;MGKNIKTKKSRHEKVKKVVKNKKSKFSFTDYIAVSIFAIIIAVIVGSIGYYYAIYLPHSRSTVSERAKEFTELYFTVDYLDEDFSFEPLYEYLTVERRRILQQDQNRILNNRKIQELQMEIHQIETETLEISWDSAKVKVIFQYTERKIDQEPETNWGIVYYHFRKVGDQWLIERYYPGEKEEIDNINAQR
;
A
#
# COMPACT_ATOMS: atom_id res chain seq x y z
N MET A 1 41.77 39.36 -97.77
CA MET A 1 41.80 39.95 -96.42
C MET A 1 40.76 39.20 -95.59
N GLY A 2 41.01 38.43 -94.53
CA GLY A 2 42.11 38.43 -93.58
C GLY A 2 41.57 38.72 -92.18
N LYS A 3 41.04 37.70 -91.47
CA LYS A 3 41.37 37.34 -90.07
C LYS A 3 40.45 36.26 -89.49
N ASN A 4 41.12 35.20 -89.02
CA ASN A 4 40.67 34.20 -88.05
C ASN A 4 40.20 34.85 -86.72
N ILE A 5 39.30 34.19 -86.00
CA ILE A 5 39.55 33.66 -84.63
C ILE A 5 38.59 32.47 -84.38
N LYS A 6 39.17 31.42 -83.80
CA LYS A 6 38.67 30.07 -83.60
C LYS A 6 37.71 29.92 -82.40
N THR A 7 37.05 28.76 -82.41
CA THR A 7 36.60 27.92 -81.26
C THR A 7 35.40 28.44 -80.46
N LYS A 8 34.43 27.62 -80.05
CA LYS A 8 34.52 26.25 -79.54
C LYS A 8 33.10 25.63 -79.55
N LYS A 9 32.96 24.39 -80.06
CA LYS A 9 31.80 23.53 -79.77
C LYS A 9 31.73 23.31 -78.25
N SER A 10 30.58 23.56 -77.63
CA SER A 10 30.28 22.95 -76.32
C SER A 10 28.93 22.24 -76.39
N ARG A 11 29.00 20.95 -76.08
CA ARG A 11 27.90 19.99 -75.95
C ARG A 11 26.75 20.56 -75.13
N HIS A 12 25.53 20.29 -75.59
CA HIS A 12 24.36 20.19 -74.72
C HIS A 12 24.57 19.04 -73.73
N GLU A 13 25.18 19.33 -72.58
CA GLU A 13 25.02 18.49 -71.40
C GLU A 13 23.72 18.91 -70.70
N LYS A 14 22.67 18.11 -70.90
CA LYS A 14 21.52 18.08 -70.00
C LYS A 14 22.04 17.66 -68.63
N VAL A 15 22.33 18.61 -67.76
CA VAL A 15 22.51 18.34 -66.33
C VAL A 15 21.14 17.94 -65.78
N LYS A 16 20.85 16.64 -65.81
CA LYS A 16 19.80 16.06 -64.97
C LYS A 16 20.21 16.35 -63.53
N LYS A 17 19.54 17.30 -62.87
CA LYS A 17 19.49 17.34 -61.41
C LYS A 17 18.89 16.02 -60.95
N VAL A 18 19.75 15.06 -60.62
CA VAL A 18 19.35 13.92 -59.80
C VAL A 18 19.07 14.52 -58.43
N VAL A 19 17.80 14.86 -58.20
CA VAL A 19 17.29 15.04 -56.85
C VAL A 19 17.53 13.69 -56.18
N LYS A 20 18.63 13.57 -55.44
CA LYS A 20 18.83 12.48 -54.49
C LYS A 20 17.77 12.71 -53.43
N ASN A 21 16.57 12.17 -53.70
CA ASN A 21 15.57 11.96 -52.68
C ASN A 21 16.26 11.08 -51.64
N LYS A 22 16.70 11.70 -50.54
CA LYS A 22 17.28 11.05 -49.39
C LYS A 22 16.13 10.28 -48.73
N LYS A 23 15.67 9.20 -49.37
CA LYS A 23 14.67 8.29 -48.80
C LYS A 23 15.29 7.80 -47.50
N SER A 24 14.57 8.04 -46.40
CA SER A 24 14.90 7.58 -45.07
C SER A 24 15.39 6.13 -45.13
N LYS A 25 16.58 5.86 -44.60
CA LYS A 25 17.15 4.50 -44.45
C LYS A 25 16.57 3.79 -43.22
N PHE A 26 15.30 4.01 -42.90
CA PHE A 26 14.65 3.21 -41.86
C PHE A 26 14.24 1.89 -42.50
N SER A 27 14.93 0.80 -42.15
CA SER A 27 14.52 -0.53 -42.57
C SER A 27 13.24 -0.93 -41.83
N PHE A 28 12.46 -1.84 -42.42
CA PHE A 28 11.26 -2.39 -41.77
C PHE A 28 11.58 -3.00 -40.39
N THR A 29 12.76 -3.60 -40.26
CA THR A 29 13.34 -4.09 -39.00
C THR A 29 13.58 -2.97 -37.96
N ASP A 30 14.04 -1.80 -38.38
CA ASP A 30 14.22 -0.65 -37.47
C ASP A 30 12.87 -0.11 -36.98
N TYR A 31 11.84 -0.14 -37.85
CA TYR A 31 10.49 0.23 -37.48
C TYR A 31 9.91 -0.74 -36.44
N ILE A 32 10.03 -2.05 -36.67
CA ILE A 32 9.61 -3.08 -35.70
C ILE A 32 10.34 -2.90 -34.36
N ALA A 33 11.66 -2.68 -34.39
CA ALA A 33 12.44 -2.50 -33.17
C ALA A 33 11.99 -1.25 -32.38
N VAL A 34 11.77 -0.13 -33.05
CA VAL A 34 11.25 1.10 -32.41
C VAL A 34 9.84 0.89 -31.88
N SER A 35 8.97 0.18 -32.60
CA SER A 35 7.62 -0.15 -32.13
C SER A 35 7.64 -1.03 -30.88
N ILE A 36 8.47 -2.08 -30.85
CA ILE A 36 8.64 -2.93 -29.65
C ILE A 36 9.15 -2.09 -28.48
N PHE A 37 10.15 -1.24 -28.71
CA PHE A 37 10.70 -0.38 -27.68
C PHE A 37 9.66 0.62 -27.13
N ALA A 38 8.85 1.21 -28.00
CA ALA A 38 7.75 2.09 -27.61
C ALA A 38 6.68 1.36 -26.79
N ILE A 39 6.34 0.11 -27.15
CA ILE A 39 5.41 -0.73 -26.38
C ILE A 39 5.99 -1.04 -25.00
N ILE A 40 7.26 -1.42 -24.90
CA ILE A 40 7.93 -1.70 -23.61
C ILE A 40 7.88 -0.46 -22.71
N ILE A 41 8.23 0.71 -23.24
CA ILE A 41 8.15 1.97 -22.47
C ILE A 41 6.70 2.23 -22.01
N ALA A 42 5.72 2.10 -22.91
CA ALA A 42 4.32 2.31 -22.57
C ALA A 42 3.84 1.37 -21.47
N VAL A 43 4.26 0.11 -21.49
CA VAL A 43 3.95 -0.88 -20.44
C VAL A 43 4.60 -0.49 -19.12
N ILE A 44 5.88 -0.09 -19.12
CA ILE A 44 6.59 0.32 -17.90
C ILE A 44 5.92 1.56 -17.28
N VAL A 45 5.70 2.61 -18.08
CA VAL A 45 5.07 3.86 -17.62
C VAL A 45 3.64 3.61 -17.17
N GLY A 46 2.87 2.82 -17.91
CA GLY A 46 1.50 2.44 -17.55
C GLY A 46 1.45 1.65 -16.24
N SER A 47 2.40 0.72 -16.02
CA SER A 47 2.49 -0.07 -14.78
C SER A 47 2.83 0.80 -13.58
N ILE A 48 3.79 1.72 -13.72
CA ILE A 48 4.14 2.70 -12.68
C ILE A 48 2.95 3.60 -12.38
N GLY A 49 2.28 4.12 -13.42
CA GLY A 49 1.10 4.95 -13.28
C GLY A 49 -0.03 4.22 -12.53
N TYR A 50 -0.33 2.98 -12.91
CA TYR A 50 -1.32 2.14 -12.24
C TYR A 50 -0.97 1.91 -10.76
N TYR A 51 0.30 1.60 -10.47
CA TYR A 51 0.77 1.35 -9.11
C TYR A 51 0.52 2.55 -8.18
N TYR A 52 0.93 3.75 -8.60
CA TYR A 52 0.82 4.94 -7.76
C TYR A 52 -0.59 5.57 -7.76
N ALA A 53 -1.33 5.48 -8.87
CA ALA A 53 -2.65 6.12 -8.97
C ALA A 53 -3.80 5.25 -8.43
N ILE A 54 -3.69 3.92 -8.51
CA ILE A 54 -4.80 3.01 -8.22
C ILE A 54 -4.43 2.03 -7.11
N TYR A 55 -3.33 1.28 -7.28
CA TYR A 55 -2.98 0.21 -6.34
C TYR A 55 -2.64 0.72 -4.95
N LEU A 56 -1.76 1.71 -4.85
CA LEU A 56 -1.28 2.23 -3.56
C LEU A 56 -2.40 2.92 -2.76
N PRO A 57 -3.23 3.81 -3.33
CA PRO A 57 -4.35 4.41 -2.61
C PRO A 57 -5.38 3.38 -2.14
N HIS A 58 -5.76 2.44 -3.02
CA HIS A 58 -6.72 1.38 -2.66
C HIS A 58 -6.18 0.49 -1.52
N SER A 59 -4.90 0.11 -1.59
CA SER A 59 -4.25 -0.69 -0.55
C SER A 59 -4.17 0.07 0.77
N ARG A 60 -3.88 1.39 0.76
CA ARG A 60 -3.89 2.24 1.97
C ARG A 60 -5.25 2.27 2.66
N SER A 61 -6.33 2.42 1.88
CA SER A 61 -7.69 2.38 2.40
C SER A 61 -7.98 1.03 3.03
N THR A 62 -7.66 -0.05 2.32
CA THR A 62 -7.94 -1.43 2.75
C THR A 62 -7.23 -1.77 4.06
N VAL A 63 -5.92 -1.49 4.18
CA VAL A 63 -5.18 -1.82 5.42
C VAL A 63 -5.64 -0.98 6.61
N SER A 64 -6.04 0.27 6.37
CA SER A 64 -6.56 1.16 7.42
C SER A 64 -7.93 0.67 7.92
N GLU A 65 -8.82 0.30 7.01
CA GLU A 65 -10.14 -0.25 7.33
C GLU A 65 -10.01 -1.56 8.12
N ARG A 66 -9.18 -2.49 7.65
CA ARG A 66 -8.94 -3.76 8.37
C ARG A 66 -8.30 -3.57 9.73
N ALA A 67 -7.41 -2.59 9.89
CA ALA A 67 -6.81 -2.27 11.18
C ALA A 67 -7.86 -1.73 12.15
N LYS A 68 -8.76 -0.86 11.66
CA LYS A 68 -9.87 -0.32 12.43
C LYS A 68 -10.82 -1.43 12.88
N GLU A 69 -11.34 -2.22 11.94
CA GLU A 69 -12.27 -3.32 12.23
C GLU A 69 -11.68 -4.32 13.22
N PHE A 70 -10.42 -4.71 13.03
CA PHE A 70 -9.74 -5.59 13.99
C PHE A 70 -9.62 -4.96 15.37
N THR A 71 -9.27 -3.67 15.46
CA THR A 71 -9.16 -2.96 16.75
C THR A 71 -10.52 -2.93 17.45
N GLU A 72 -11.57 -2.58 16.71
CA GLU A 72 -12.94 -2.54 17.20
C GLU A 72 -13.37 -3.89 17.76
N LEU A 73 -13.19 -4.97 17.00
CA LEU A 73 -13.55 -6.33 17.43
C LEU A 73 -12.66 -6.84 18.57
N TYR A 74 -11.38 -6.50 18.60
CA TYR A 74 -10.45 -7.03 19.59
C TYR A 74 -10.72 -6.43 20.97
N PHE A 75 -11.06 -5.14 21.03
CA PHE A 75 -11.20 -4.39 22.28
C PHE A 75 -12.65 -4.15 22.69
N THR A 76 -13.63 -4.16 21.78
CA THR A 76 -15.06 -4.03 22.14
C THR A 76 -15.61 -5.38 22.57
N VAL A 77 -15.27 -5.80 23.78
CA VAL A 77 -15.56 -7.15 24.27
C VAL A 77 -15.88 -7.13 25.75
N ASP A 78 -16.94 -7.83 26.11
CA ASP A 78 -17.19 -8.27 27.49
C ASP A 78 -16.42 -9.57 27.76
N TYR A 79 -15.25 -9.47 28.39
CA TYR A 79 -14.45 -10.66 28.69
C TYR A 79 -15.03 -11.53 29.80
N LEU A 80 -16.10 -11.06 30.46
CA LEU A 80 -16.86 -11.86 31.42
C LEU A 80 -17.83 -12.82 30.73
N ASP A 81 -18.13 -12.61 29.45
CA ASP A 81 -18.97 -13.49 28.66
C ASP A 81 -18.36 -14.91 28.61
N GLU A 82 -19.19 -15.92 28.90
CA GLU A 82 -18.81 -17.33 28.83
C GLU A 82 -18.71 -17.81 27.38
N ASP A 83 -19.44 -17.18 26.46
CA ASP A 83 -19.46 -17.49 25.03
C ASP A 83 -18.39 -16.73 24.25
N PHE A 84 -17.50 -15.99 24.93
CA PHE A 84 -16.46 -15.23 24.29
C PHE A 84 -15.56 -16.09 23.39
N SER A 85 -15.41 -15.68 22.13
CA SER A 85 -14.57 -16.34 21.14
C SER A 85 -13.74 -15.32 20.34
N PHE A 86 -12.47 -15.65 20.11
CA PHE A 86 -11.61 -14.92 19.19
C PHE A 86 -11.84 -15.29 17.72
N GLU A 87 -12.74 -16.23 17.42
CA GLU A 87 -13.01 -16.71 16.07
C GLU A 87 -13.35 -15.59 15.05
N PRO A 88 -14.13 -14.55 15.39
CA PRO A 88 -14.37 -13.43 14.47
C PRO A 88 -13.10 -12.71 14.03
N LEU A 89 -12.04 -12.71 14.84
CA LEU A 89 -10.77 -12.06 14.50
C LEU A 89 -9.94 -12.84 13.49
N TYR A 90 -10.25 -14.12 13.29
CA TYR A 90 -9.40 -15.02 12.52
C TYR A 90 -9.30 -14.64 11.05
N GLU A 91 -10.31 -13.97 10.50
CA GLU A 91 -10.29 -13.48 9.11
C GLU A 91 -9.29 -12.34 8.87
N TYR A 92 -8.89 -11.62 9.93
CA TYR A 92 -7.93 -10.52 9.86
C TYR A 92 -6.49 -10.99 10.04
N LEU A 93 -6.27 -12.20 10.54
CA LEU A 93 -4.95 -12.68 10.94
C LEU A 93 -4.36 -13.63 9.90
N THR A 94 -3.03 -13.61 9.76
CA THR A 94 -2.33 -14.71 9.08
C THR A 94 -2.53 -16.03 9.83
N VAL A 95 -2.32 -17.17 9.15
CA VAL A 95 -2.46 -18.50 9.77
C VAL A 95 -1.53 -18.64 10.97
N GLU A 96 -0.30 -18.13 10.86
CA GLU A 96 0.68 -18.13 11.93
C GLU A 96 0.20 -17.27 13.11
N ARG A 97 -0.31 -16.06 12.84
CA ARG A 97 -0.76 -15.16 13.90
C ARG A 97 -2.01 -15.70 14.61
N ARG A 98 -2.91 -16.33 13.86
CA ARG A 98 -4.09 -17.03 14.39
C ARG A 98 -3.68 -18.12 15.37
N ARG A 99 -2.70 -18.97 15.01
CA ARG A 99 -2.20 -20.03 15.90
C ARG A 99 -1.64 -19.46 17.21
N ILE A 100 -0.91 -18.36 17.15
CA ILE A 100 -0.38 -17.69 18.34
C ILE A 100 -1.53 -17.16 19.22
N LEU A 101 -2.52 -16.49 18.63
CA LEU A 101 -3.69 -16.01 19.38
C LEU A 101 -4.46 -17.14 20.05
N GLN A 102 -4.63 -18.27 19.36
CA GLN A 102 -5.27 -19.48 19.90
C GLN A 102 -4.50 -20.06 21.09
N GLN A 103 -3.17 -20.11 21.01
CA GLN A 103 -2.33 -20.58 22.12
C GLN A 103 -2.41 -19.65 23.33
N ASP A 104 -2.50 -18.35 23.10
CA ASP A 104 -2.54 -17.33 24.14
C ASP A 104 -3.95 -17.04 24.68
N GLN A 105 -5.01 -17.57 24.04
CA GLN A 105 -6.41 -17.25 24.33
C GLN A 105 -6.77 -17.43 25.82
N ASN A 106 -6.46 -18.59 26.39
CA ASN A 106 -6.79 -18.88 27.79
C ASN A 106 -6.05 -17.93 28.75
N ARG A 107 -4.80 -17.56 28.43
CA ARG A 107 -4.03 -16.60 29.24
C ARG A 107 -4.66 -15.21 29.17
N ILE A 108 -5.03 -14.75 27.97
CA ILE A 108 -5.64 -13.43 27.77
C ILE A 108 -6.99 -13.37 28.50
N LEU A 109 -7.82 -14.40 28.32
CA LEU A 109 -9.13 -14.49 28.96
C LEU A 109 -9.03 -14.51 30.47
N ASN A 110 -8.18 -15.37 31.04
CA ASN A 110 -8.01 -15.45 32.48
C ASN A 110 -7.51 -14.12 33.06
N ASN A 111 -6.52 -13.48 32.43
CA ASN A 111 -6.01 -12.19 32.90
C ASN A 111 -7.09 -11.10 32.90
N ARG A 112 -7.93 -11.05 31.86
CA ARG A 112 -9.00 -10.04 31.75
C ARG A 112 -10.21 -10.34 32.62
N LYS A 113 -10.57 -11.62 32.79
CA LYS A 113 -11.62 -12.07 33.74
C LYS A 113 -11.23 -11.76 35.19
N ILE A 114 -9.98 -12.00 35.58
CA ILE A 114 -9.48 -11.65 36.93
C ILE A 114 -9.57 -10.14 37.19
N GLN A 115 -9.40 -9.33 36.15
CA GLN A 115 -9.51 -7.86 36.25
C GLN A 115 -10.94 -7.36 36.08
N GLU A 116 -11.90 -8.26 35.81
CA GLU A 116 -13.29 -7.96 35.49
C GLU A 116 -13.42 -6.82 34.48
N LEU A 117 -12.56 -6.86 33.47
CA LEU A 117 -12.33 -5.76 32.54
C LEU A 117 -13.37 -5.78 31.42
N GLN A 118 -14.13 -4.70 31.30
CA GLN A 118 -14.92 -4.40 30.12
C GLN A 118 -14.35 -3.18 29.40
N MET A 119 -14.25 -3.26 28.09
CA MET A 119 -13.71 -2.20 27.25
C MET A 119 -14.74 -1.81 26.18
N GLU A 120 -14.97 -0.50 26.07
CA GLU A 120 -15.87 0.09 25.08
C GLU A 120 -15.09 1.11 24.25
N ILE A 121 -14.99 0.90 22.93
CA ILE A 121 -14.33 1.84 22.03
C ILE A 121 -15.32 2.92 21.58
N HIS A 122 -14.88 4.18 21.65
CA HIS A 122 -15.66 5.35 21.22
C HIS A 122 -15.20 5.91 19.87
N GLN A 123 -13.88 5.94 19.66
CA GLN A 123 -13.27 6.55 18.48
C GLN A 123 -12.04 5.77 18.05
N ILE A 124 -11.84 5.65 16.74
CA ILE A 124 -10.65 5.05 16.14
C ILE A 124 -10.12 5.95 15.03
N GLU A 125 -8.84 6.29 15.12
CA GLU A 125 -8.05 6.99 14.11
C GLU A 125 -6.98 6.03 13.58
N THR A 126 -6.75 6.03 12.27
CA THR A 126 -5.77 5.15 11.62
C THR A 126 -4.79 5.96 10.78
N GLU A 127 -3.51 5.64 10.89
CA GLU A 127 -2.43 6.26 10.12
C GLU A 127 -1.59 5.17 9.43
N THR A 128 -1.57 5.15 8.10
CA THR A 128 -0.68 4.24 7.36
C THR A 128 0.74 4.81 7.31
N LEU A 129 1.63 4.25 8.13
CA LEU A 129 3.03 4.67 8.25
C LEU A 129 3.87 4.24 7.04
N GLU A 130 3.72 2.97 6.65
CA GLU A 130 4.47 2.35 5.56
C GLU A 130 3.54 1.47 4.75
N ILE A 131 3.70 1.46 3.42
CA ILE A 131 2.98 0.54 2.55
C ILE A 131 3.81 0.25 1.30
N SER A 132 3.84 -1.03 0.94
CA SER A 132 4.51 -1.55 -0.25
C SER A 132 3.55 -2.48 -1.00
N TRP A 133 4.09 -3.22 -1.97
CA TRP A 133 3.33 -4.18 -2.75
C TRP A 133 2.81 -5.37 -1.92
N ASP A 134 3.52 -5.79 -0.87
CA ASP A 134 3.22 -7.01 -0.09
C ASP A 134 3.18 -6.81 1.43
N SER A 135 3.51 -5.62 1.92
CA SER A 135 3.59 -5.31 3.35
C SER A 135 3.07 -3.91 3.65
N ALA A 136 2.51 -3.72 4.86
CA ALA A 136 2.12 -2.40 5.34
C ALA A 136 2.28 -2.29 6.86
N LYS A 137 2.47 -1.07 7.36
CA LYS A 137 2.42 -0.75 8.78
C LYS A 137 1.36 0.31 9.01
N VAL A 138 0.46 0.04 9.93
CA VAL A 138 -0.64 0.94 10.30
C VAL A 138 -0.55 1.20 11.79
N LYS A 139 -0.55 2.48 12.17
CA LYS A 139 -0.76 2.92 13.54
C LYS A 139 -2.25 3.16 13.74
N VAL A 140 -2.79 2.65 14.83
CA VAL A 140 -4.16 2.89 15.26
C VAL A 140 -4.14 3.58 16.61
N ILE A 141 -4.81 4.72 16.69
CA ILE A 141 -5.02 5.49 17.91
C ILE A 141 -6.50 5.39 18.22
N PHE A 142 -6.88 4.92 19.40
CA PHE A 142 -8.28 4.68 19.73
C PHE A 142 -8.59 5.17 21.13
N GLN A 143 -9.80 5.71 21.30
CA GLN A 143 -10.32 6.11 22.59
C GLN A 143 -11.20 4.97 23.13
N TYR A 144 -10.99 4.59 24.37
CA TYR A 144 -11.75 3.53 25.03
C TYR A 144 -12.11 3.93 26.45
N THR A 145 -13.22 3.41 26.95
CA THR A 145 -13.52 3.42 28.39
C THR A 145 -13.26 2.03 28.96
N GLU A 146 -12.45 1.98 30.01
CA GLU A 146 -12.31 0.78 30.83
C GLU A 146 -13.31 0.83 31.98
N ARG A 147 -14.10 -0.24 32.15
CA ARG A 147 -14.91 -0.47 33.34
C ARG A 147 -14.33 -1.65 34.10
N LYS A 148 -14.01 -1.42 35.37
CA LYS A 148 -13.65 -2.43 36.36
C LYS A 148 -14.69 -2.31 37.48
N ILE A 149 -15.13 -3.43 38.06
CA ILE A 149 -16.26 -3.44 39.01
C ILE A 149 -16.06 -2.48 40.19
N ASP A 150 -14.81 -2.29 40.64
CA ASP A 150 -14.47 -1.47 41.81
C ASP A 150 -13.87 -0.09 41.47
N GLN A 151 -13.92 0.35 40.21
CA GLN A 151 -13.33 1.63 39.78
C GLN A 151 -14.33 2.45 38.96
N GLU A 152 -14.26 3.77 39.10
CA GLU A 152 -15.01 4.65 38.21
C GLU A 152 -14.51 4.44 36.76
N PRO A 153 -15.43 4.46 35.77
CA PRO A 153 -15.07 4.31 34.38
C PRO A 153 -14.09 5.41 33.96
N GLU A 154 -12.93 5.01 33.46
CA GLU A 154 -11.91 5.93 32.98
C GLU A 154 -11.84 5.86 31.45
N THR A 155 -11.93 7.02 30.81
CA THR A 155 -11.76 7.14 29.37
C THR A 155 -10.32 7.49 29.06
N ASN A 156 -9.65 6.59 28.34
CA ASN A 156 -8.26 6.68 27.98
C ASN A 156 -8.09 6.56 26.45
N TRP A 157 -6.96 7.04 25.96
CA TRP A 157 -6.47 6.78 24.62
C TRP A 157 -5.42 5.67 24.63
N GLY A 158 -5.46 4.84 23.60
CA GLY A 158 -4.54 3.74 23.35
C GLY A 158 -3.92 3.84 21.96
N ILE A 159 -2.77 3.19 21.80
CA ILE A 159 -2.08 3.06 20.52
C ILE A 159 -1.77 1.59 20.28
N VAL A 160 -2.05 1.10 19.08
CA VAL A 160 -1.59 -0.20 18.61
C VAL A 160 -1.00 -0.05 17.21
N TYR A 161 0.12 -0.73 16.99
CA TYR A 161 0.76 -0.84 15.69
C TYR A 161 0.45 -2.20 15.08
N TYR A 162 0.00 -2.21 13.83
CA TYR A 162 -0.28 -3.40 13.04
C TYR A 162 0.70 -3.54 11.89
N HIS A 163 1.31 -4.71 11.75
CA HIS A 163 2.08 -5.09 10.57
C HIS A 163 1.24 -6.04 9.73
N PHE A 164 0.97 -5.61 8.51
CA PHE A 164 0.22 -6.36 7.52
C PHE A 164 1.15 -7.04 6.52
N ARG A 165 0.71 -8.21 6.07
CA ARG A 165 1.27 -8.94 4.95
C ARG A 165 0.16 -9.27 3.97
N LYS A 166 0.46 -9.16 2.68
CA LYS A 166 -0.44 -9.55 1.62
C LYS A 166 -0.33 -11.05 1.37
N VAL A 167 -1.45 -11.77 1.46
CA VAL A 167 -1.57 -13.21 1.19
C VAL A 167 -2.65 -13.41 0.14
N GLY A 168 -2.23 -13.69 -1.10
CA GLY A 168 -3.14 -13.64 -2.25
C GLY A 168 -3.66 -12.22 -2.46
N ASP A 169 -4.99 -12.06 -2.50
CA ASP A 169 -5.65 -10.76 -2.65
C ASP A 169 -6.00 -10.10 -1.31
N GLN A 170 -5.69 -10.74 -0.17
CA GLN A 170 -6.06 -10.25 1.15
C GLN A 170 -4.88 -9.64 1.90
N TRP A 171 -5.16 -8.54 2.61
CA TRP A 171 -4.26 -7.94 3.59
C TRP A 171 -4.55 -8.52 4.97
N LEU A 172 -3.58 -9.21 5.55
CA LEU A 172 -3.72 -9.88 6.85
C LEU A 172 -2.70 -9.36 7.84
N ILE A 173 -3.09 -9.25 9.10
CA ILE A 173 -2.25 -8.85 10.21
C ILE A 173 -1.32 -10.02 10.55
N GLU A 174 -0.02 -9.79 10.36
CA GLU A 174 1.04 -10.72 10.74
C GLU A 174 1.48 -10.47 12.20
N ARG A 175 1.54 -9.19 12.61
CA ARG A 175 1.99 -8.79 13.96
C ARG A 175 1.20 -7.59 14.46
N TYR A 176 1.06 -7.51 15.77
CA TYR A 176 0.57 -6.32 16.44
C TYR A 176 1.23 -6.15 17.79
N TYR A 177 1.46 -4.91 18.20
CA TYR A 177 2.06 -4.56 19.48
C TYR A 177 1.51 -3.23 19.98
N PRO A 178 1.36 -3.06 21.31
CA PRO A 178 0.95 -1.79 21.88
C PRO A 178 1.99 -0.71 21.59
N GLY A 179 1.54 0.55 21.56
CA GLY A 179 2.45 1.68 21.52
C GLY A 179 3.30 1.80 22.78
N GLU A 180 4.35 2.59 22.69
CA GLU A 180 5.22 2.84 23.84
C GLU A 180 4.46 3.63 24.90
N LYS A 181 4.77 3.35 26.17
CA LYS A 181 4.08 3.99 27.30
C LYS A 181 4.17 5.52 27.21
N GLU A 182 5.36 6.04 26.90
CA GLU A 182 5.57 7.49 26.75
C GLU A 182 4.67 8.09 25.66
N GLU A 183 4.46 7.38 24.56
CA GLU A 183 3.61 7.84 23.46
C GLU A 183 2.13 7.89 23.87
N ILE A 184 1.68 6.86 24.59
CA ILE A 184 0.32 6.77 25.13
C ILE A 184 0.08 7.87 26.18
N ASP A 185 1.02 8.03 27.12
CA ASP A 185 0.96 9.06 28.16
C ASP A 185 0.91 10.47 27.54
N ASN A 186 1.70 10.71 26.48
CA ASN A 186 1.70 11.98 25.76
C ASN A 186 0.36 12.27 25.07
N ILE A 187 -0.29 11.27 24.45
CA ILE A 187 -1.62 11.46 23.83
C ILE A 187 -2.67 11.75 24.90
N ASN A 188 -2.66 11.00 26.01
CA ASN A 188 -3.59 11.21 27.12
C ASN A 188 -3.39 12.57 27.83
N ALA A 189 -2.17 13.12 27.81
CA ALA A 189 -1.92 14.47 28.35
C ALA A 189 -2.37 15.60 27.41
N GLN A 190 -2.51 15.32 26.11
CA GLN A 190 -2.83 16.32 25.08
C GLN A 190 -4.31 16.38 24.69
N ARG A 191 -5.07 15.32 24.93
CA ARG A 191 -6.47 15.16 24.52
C ARG A 191 -7.39 14.97 25.72
#